data_AF-A0A949T2X7-F1
#
_entry.id   AF-A0A949T2X7-F1
#
_cell.length_a   1.000
_cell.length_b   1.000
_cell.length_c   1.000
_cell.angle_alpha   90.00
_cell.angle_beta   90.00
_cell.angle_gamma   90.00
#
_symmetry.space_group_name_H-M   'P 1'
#
loop_
_entity.id
_entity.type
_entity.pdbx_description
1 polymer ?
#
loop_
_entity_poly.entity_id
_entity_poly.type
_entity_poly.pdbx_seq_one_letter_code
_entity_poly.pdbx_strand_id
1 'polypeptide(L)'
;MQLDSEFSGALTRDFNGVALTYQQLASDPDFFEDFCRGATLILDEVHHAGDGLQWGTAVNRVAQDAAFVLALTGTALTGADAGAGWRQRTHSTSSPRREARPSIRSRAVMGMPQPRHFQTFSA
;
A
#
# COMPACT_ATOMS: atom_id res chain seq x y z
N MET A 1 11.15 15.89 7.24
CA MET A 1 10.61 15.11 8.38
C MET A 1 11.73 14.21 8.85
N GLN A 2 12.15 14.37 10.10
CA GLN A 2 13.20 13.55 10.70
C GLN A 2 12.57 12.56 11.68
N LEU A 3 13.00 11.30 11.64
CA LEU A 3 12.48 10.21 12.47
C LEU A 3 13.54 9.74 13.46
N ASP A 4 13.14 9.54 14.72
CA ASP A 4 14.02 9.00 15.75
C ASP A 4 14.16 7.48 15.56
N SER A 5 15.40 6.99 15.52
CA SER A 5 15.74 5.57 15.34
C SER A 5 15.97 4.83 16.66
N GLU A 6 16.23 5.57 17.75
CA GLU A 6 16.61 5.03 19.07
C GLU A 6 15.54 5.35 20.13
N PHE A 7 14.28 5.39 19.71
CA PHE A 7 13.17 5.89 20.51
C PHE A 7 13.15 5.30 21.93
N SER A 8 13.25 6.18 22.93
CA SER A 8 13.33 5.83 24.36
C SER A 8 12.07 6.18 25.15
N GLY A 9 10.96 6.49 24.46
CA GLY A 9 9.69 6.89 25.09
C GLY A 9 9.39 8.39 25.05
N ALA A 10 10.26 9.19 24.45
CA ALA A 10 10.00 10.61 24.17
C ALA A 10 10.66 11.04 22.88
N LEU A 11 10.03 11.96 22.14
CA LEU A 11 10.64 12.60 20.98
C LEU A 11 11.67 13.63 21.43
N THR A 12 12.88 13.54 20.88
CA THR A 12 13.85 14.64 20.96
C THR A 12 13.36 15.82 20.10
N ARG A 13 13.64 17.06 20.52
CA ARG A 13 13.09 18.30 19.88
C ARG A 13 13.34 18.41 18.38
N ASP A 14 14.38 17.75 17.88
CA ASP A 14 14.78 17.79 16.46
C ASP A 14 14.00 16.80 15.58
N PHE A 15 13.17 15.94 16.17
CA PHE A 15 12.42 14.90 15.47
C PHE A 15 10.92 15.19 15.49
N ASN A 16 10.26 14.86 14.38
CA ASN A 16 8.82 15.08 14.21
C ASN A 16 8.00 13.80 14.37
N GLY A 17 8.66 12.66 14.56
CA GLY A 17 8.02 11.36 14.70
C GLY A 17 9.04 10.25 14.91
N VAL A 18 8.55 9.02 14.95
CA VAL A 18 9.31 7.79 15.19
C VAL A 18 8.96 6.74 14.16
N ALA A 19 9.92 5.88 13.83
CA ALA A 19 9.67 4.65 13.07
C ALA A 19 9.63 3.47 14.05
N LEU A 20 8.55 2.69 14.01
CA LEU A 20 8.34 1.56 14.91
C LEU A 20 8.01 0.31 14.10
N THR A 21 8.50 -0.83 14.57
CA THR A 21 7.98 -2.13 14.14
C THR A 21 6.63 -2.42 14.81
N TYR A 22 5.80 -3.26 14.19
CA TYR A 22 4.55 -3.72 14.83
C TYR A 22 4.78 -4.41 16.17
N GLN A 23 5.92 -5.11 16.32
CA GLN A 23 6.28 -5.73 17.58
C GLN A 23 6.59 -4.69 18.67
N GLN A 24 7.30 -3.61 18.34
CA GLN A 24 7.55 -2.51 19.28
C GLN A 24 6.24 -1.80 19.64
N LEU A 25 5.39 -1.53 18.66
CA LEU A 25 4.07 -0.94 18.92
C LEU A 25 3.24 -1.80 19.89
N ALA A 26 3.29 -3.12 19.72
CA ALA A 26 2.55 -4.06 20.54
C ALA A 26 3.17 -4.34 21.92
N SER A 27 4.41 -3.93 22.19
CA SER A 27 5.06 -4.19 23.48
C SER A 27 4.52 -3.30 24.61
N ASP A 28 4.00 -2.12 24.27
CA ASP A 28 3.36 -1.21 25.23
C ASP A 28 2.21 -0.41 24.56
N PRO A 29 1.05 -1.06 24.31
CA PRO A 29 -0.04 -0.42 23.57
C PRO A 29 -0.63 0.80 24.27
N ASP A 30 -0.63 0.82 25.61
CA ASP A 30 -1.21 1.93 26.39
C ASP A 30 -0.34 3.18 26.23
N PHE A 31 1.00 3.04 26.31
CA PHE A 31 1.92 4.13 26.02
C PHE A 31 1.73 4.66 24.59
N PHE A 32 1.67 3.78 23.60
CA PHE A 32 1.58 4.20 22.19
C PHE A 32 0.21 4.79 21.82
N GLU A 33 -0.87 4.40 22.49
CA GLU A 33 -2.19 5.02 22.33
C GLU A 33 -2.14 6.52 22.67
N ASP A 34 -1.55 6.86 23.82
CA ASP A 34 -1.41 8.26 24.23
C ASP A 34 -0.35 9.01 23.42
N PHE A 35 0.77 8.37 23.11
CA PHE A 35 1.85 8.98 22.32
C PHE A 35 1.40 9.30 20.88
N CYS A 36 0.61 8.42 20.26
CA CYS A 36 0.11 8.61 18.89
C CYS A 36 -1.20 9.40 18.81
N ARG A 37 -1.77 9.83 19.93
CA ARG A 37 -3.01 10.61 19.97
C ARG A 37 -2.87 11.89 19.15
N GLY A 38 -3.72 12.05 18.14
CA GLY A 38 -3.67 13.18 17.20
C GLY A 38 -2.49 13.17 16.23
N ALA A 39 -1.70 12.09 16.18
CA ALA A 39 -0.58 11.96 15.24
C ALA A 39 -1.06 11.60 13.83
N THR A 40 -0.15 11.74 12.86
CA THR A 40 -0.29 11.10 11.55
C THR A 40 0.38 9.74 11.60
N LEU A 41 -0.40 8.67 11.40
CA LEU A 41 0.09 7.30 11.34
C LEU A 41 0.31 6.89 9.89
N ILE A 42 1.46 6.26 9.62
CA ILE A 42 1.78 5.63 8.34
C ILE A 42 2.06 4.16 8.63
N LEU A 43 1.18 3.29 8.16
CA LEU A 43 1.26 1.84 8.36
C LEU A 43 1.78 1.21 7.07
N ASP A 44 2.99 0.65 7.13
CA ASP A 44 3.59 -0.04 5.99
C ASP A 44 3.28 -1.54 6.02
N GLU A 45 2.99 -2.11 4.85
CA GLU A 45 2.51 -3.48 4.66
C GLU A 45 1.49 -3.92 5.72
N VAL A 46 0.44 -3.09 5.91
CA VAL A 46 -0.54 -3.22 7.00
C VAL A 46 -1.23 -4.60 7.05
N HIS A 47 -1.25 -5.33 5.94
CA HIS A 47 -1.81 -6.68 5.90
C HIS A 47 -1.10 -7.64 6.87
N HIS A 48 0.20 -7.42 7.14
CA HIS A 48 0.96 -8.19 8.13
C HIS A 48 0.58 -7.85 9.58
N ALA A 49 -0.04 -6.68 9.83
CA ALA A 49 -0.53 -6.36 11.16
C ALA A 49 -1.64 -7.34 11.61
N GLY A 50 -2.31 -8.00 10.66
CA GLY A 50 -3.28 -9.07 10.92
C GLY A 50 -2.65 -10.43 11.29
N ASP A 51 -1.35 -10.62 11.06
CA ASP A 51 -0.67 -11.91 11.26
C ASP A 51 -0.52 -12.30 12.74
N GLY A 52 -0.60 -11.33 13.64
CA GLY A 52 -0.60 -11.53 15.09
C GLY A 52 -1.77 -10.81 15.76
N LEU A 53 -2.60 -11.53 16.52
CA LEU A 53 -3.75 -10.96 17.26
C LEU A 53 -3.36 -9.73 18.10
N GLN A 54 -2.16 -9.75 18.69
CA GLN A 54 -1.63 -8.65 19.49
C GLN A 54 -1.24 -7.42 18.65
N TRP A 55 -0.67 -7.61 17.45
CA TRP A 55 -0.26 -6.52 16.56
C TRP A 55 -1.48 -5.79 16.01
N GLY A 56 -2.46 -6.54 15.51
CA GLY A 56 -3.70 -5.97 14.99
C GLY A 56 -4.46 -5.20 16.07
N THR A 57 -4.48 -5.70 17.31
CA THR A 57 -5.12 -4.99 18.44
C THR A 57 -4.40 -3.69 18.76
N ALA A 58 -3.07 -3.69 18.84
CA ALA A 58 -2.28 -2.49 19.12
C ALA A 58 -2.43 -1.44 18.01
N VAL A 59 -2.37 -1.86 16.73
CA VAL A 59 -2.60 -0.97 15.58
C VAL A 59 -3.99 -0.36 15.62
N ASN A 60 -5.03 -1.16 15.91
CA ASN A 60 -6.40 -0.66 16.00
C ASN A 60 -6.54 0.40 17.12
N ARG A 61 -5.94 0.19 18.28
CA ARG A 61 -5.96 1.16 19.40
C ARG A 61 -5.37 2.50 18.99
N VAL A 62 -4.14 2.52 18.47
CA VAL A 62 -3.50 3.79 18.08
C VAL A 62 -4.20 4.46 16.89
N ALA A 63 -4.77 3.67 15.97
CA ALA A 63 -5.45 4.20 14.79
C ALA A 63 -6.78 4.88 15.13
N GLN A 64 -7.44 4.52 16.22
CA GLN A 64 -8.71 5.14 16.64
C GLN A 64 -8.54 6.62 17.00
N ASP A 65 -7.41 6.97 17.61
CA ASP A 65 -7.14 8.32 18.13
C ASP A 65 -6.17 9.15 17.26
N ALA A 66 -5.72 8.60 16.14
CA ALA A 66 -4.86 9.31 15.20
C ALA A 66 -5.63 10.39 14.42
N ALA A 67 -4.98 11.52 14.13
CA ALA A 67 -5.56 12.58 13.32
C ALA A 67 -5.71 12.18 11.85
N PHE A 68 -4.78 11.35 11.36
CA PHE A 68 -4.79 10.82 10.01
C PHE A 68 -4.08 9.48 9.96
N VAL A 69 -4.63 8.52 9.21
CA VAL A 69 -4.00 7.22 8.99
C VAL A 69 -3.85 6.93 7.51
N LEU A 70 -2.60 6.68 7.10
CA LEU A 70 -2.23 6.21 5.79
C LEU A 70 -1.82 4.74 5.89
N ALA A 71 -2.63 3.84 5.33
CA ALA A 71 -2.31 2.43 5.22
C ALA A 71 -1.74 2.11 3.83
N LEU A 72 -0.54 1.54 3.79
CA LEU A 72 0.17 1.12 2.58
C LEU A 72 0.23 -0.41 2.55
N THR A 73 0.11 -0.97 1.35
CA THR A 73 0.27 -2.41 1.12
C THR A 73 0.60 -2.67 -0.34
N GLY A 74 1.55 -3.59 -0.58
CA GLY A 74 1.85 -4.09 -1.92
C GLY A 74 0.81 -5.07 -2.46
N THR A 75 0.01 -5.68 -1.58
CA THR A 75 -1.09 -6.58 -1.93
C THR A 75 -2.43 -5.88 -1.82
N ALA A 76 -3.36 -6.22 -2.71
CA ALA A 76 -4.70 -5.65 -2.68
C ALA A 76 -5.41 -6.01 -1.36
N LEU A 77 -5.89 -4.99 -0.63
CA LEU A 77 -6.76 -5.18 0.52
C LEU A 77 -8.07 -5.80 0.05
N THR A 78 -8.50 -6.84 0.75
CA THR A 78 -9.88 -7.34 0.61
C THR A 78 -10.79 -6.52 1.53
N GLY A 79 -12.09 -6.48 1.25
CA GLY A 79 -13.03 -5.63 1.98
C GLY A 79 -13.13 -5.89 3.49
N ALA A 80 -12.50 -6.95 4.01
CA ALA A 80 -12.38 -7.23 5.44
C ALA A 80 -11.25 -6.45 6.13
N ASP A 81 -10.27 -5.95 5.37
CA ASP A 81 -9.06 -5.30 5.91
C ASP A 81 -9.25 -3.78 6.10
N ALA A 82 -10.34 -3.22 5.56
CA ALA A 82 -10.65 -1.80 5.65
C ALA A 82 -11.78 -1.57 6.67
N GLY A 83 -11.48 -0.87 7.77
CA GLY A 83 -12.50 -0.47 8.74
C GLY A 83 -13.59 0.41 8.11
N ALA A 84 -14.76 0.48 8.75
CA ALA A 84 -15.84 1.36 8.30
C ALA A 84 -15.38 2.83 8.32
N GLY A 85 -15.33 3.47 7.15
CA GLY A 85 -14.91 4.88 6.99
C GLY A 85 -13.57 5.11 6.30
N TRP A 86 -12.80 4.04 6.04
CA TRP A 86 -11.52 4.13 5.36
C TRP A 86 -11.70 4.42 3.87
N ARG A 87 -11.02 5.46 3.35
CA ARG A 87 -11.00 5.76 1.91
C ARG A 87 -9.87 5.00 1.24
N GLN A 88 -10.22 3.93 0.52
CA GLN A 88 -9.27 3.17 -0.26
C GLN A 88 -8.97 3.88 -1.59
N ARG A 89 -7.69 4.07 -1.91
CA ARG A 89 -7.24 4.56 -3.22
C ARG A 89 -6.18 3.61 -3.77
N THR A 90 -6.54 2.88 -4.82
CA THR A 90 -5.62 1.97 -5.50
C THR A 90 -4.97 2.68 -6.69
N HIS A 91 -3.64 2.75 -6.73
CA HIS A 91 -2.91 3.12 -7.94
C HIS A 91 -2.48 1.84 -8.65
N SER A 92 -3.27 1.44 -9.65
CA SER A 92 -2.86 0.35 -10.54
C SER A 92 -1.79 0.87 -11.48
N THR A 93 -0.57 0.35 -11.40
CA THR A 93 0.45 0.47 -12.46
C THR A 93 0.21 -0.56 -13.57
N SER A 94 -1.04 -1.01 -13.76
CA SER A 94 -1.37 -1.82 -14.93
C SER A 94 -1.00 -1.02 -16.18
N SER A 95 0.10 -1.41 -16.83
CA SER A 95 0.30 -1.12 -18.25
C SER A 95 -1.02 -1.48 -18.94
N PRO A 96 -1.58 -0.62 -19.81
CA PRO A 96 -2.88 -0.88 -20.40
C PRO A 96 -2.83 -2.25 -21.04
N ARG A 97 -3.55 -3.20 -20.45
CA ARG A 97 -3.69 -4.55 -20.96
C ARG A 97 -4.17 -4.36 -22.39
N ARG A 98 -3.35 -4.73 -23.38
CA ARG A 98 -3.74 -4.70 -24.79
C ARG A 98 -5.03 -5.51 -24.87
N GLU A 99 -6.17 -4.82 -24.95
CA GLU A 99 -7.43 -5.45 -25.27
C GLU A 99 -7.21 -6.22 -26.57
N ALA A 100 -7.49 -7.52 -26.50
CA ALA A 100 -7.48 -8.38 -27.67
C ALA A 100 -8.44 -7.76 -28.68
N ARG A 101 -7.88 -7.23 -29.78
CA ARG A 101 -8.68 -6.74 -30.91
C ARG A 101 -9.62 -7.86 -31.34
N PRO A 102 -10.92 -7.59 -31.53
CA PRO A 102 -11.83 -8.61 -32.05
C PRO A 102 -11.34 -9.06 -33.42
N SER A 103 -11.25 -10.38 -33.60
CA SER A 103 -10.91 -11.01 -34.87
C SER A 103 -12.03 -10.71 -35.88
N ILE A 104 -11.84 -9.68 -36.70
CA ILE A 104 -12.60 -9.50 -37.92
C ILE A 104 -12.07 -10.53 -38.91
N ARG A 105 -12.85 -11.58 -39.18
CA ARG A 105 -12.57 -12.53 -40.27
C ARG A 105 -12.62 -11.78 -41.59
N SER A 106 -11.46 -11.50 -42.17
CA SER A 106 -11.33 -10.95 -43.52
C SER A 106 -11.55 -12.06 -44.55
N ARG A 107 -12.64 -11.94 -45.32
CA ARG A 107 -12.80 -12.58 -46.62
C ARG A 107 -12.10 -11.68 -47.65
N ALA A 108 -11.22 -12.28 -48.45
CA ALA A 108 -10.35 -11.59 -49.40
C ALA A 108 -11.11 -10.90 -50.54
N VAL A 109 -10.68 -9.67 -50.89
CA VAL A 109 -10.70 -9.16 -52.28
C VAL A 109 -9.42 -8.36 -52.52
N MET A 110 -8.51 -9.02 -53.23
CA MET A 110 -7.58 -8.55 -54.28
C MET A 110 -7.21 -7.05 -54.36
N GLY A 111 -5.90 -6.78 -54.19
CA GLY A 111 -5.18 -5.73 -54.94
C GLY A 111 -4.73 -4.50 -54.17
N MET A 112 -3.60 -4.56 -53.45
CA MET A 112 -2.71 -3.41 -53.20
C MET A 112 -1.24 -3.86 -53.06
N PRO A 113 -0.27 -3.04 -53.52
CA PRO A 113 1.15 -3.42 -53.58
C PRO A 113 1.82 -3.43 -52.20
N GLN A 114 2.66 -4.45 -51.99
CA GLN A 114 3.41 -4.73 -50.76
C GLN A 114 4.56 -3.74 -50.54
N PRO A 115 4.72 -3.11 -49.36
CA PRO A 115 6.01 -2.59 -48.92
C PRO A 115 6.84 -3.71 -48.26
N ARG A 116 8.12 -3.69 -48.60
CA ARG A 116 9.15 -4.72 -48.38
C ARG A 116 9.53 -4.88 -46.91
N HIS A 117 9.57 -6.15 -46.47
CA HIS A 117 10.42 -6.79 -45.46
C HIS A 117 11.05 -5.95 -44.34
N PHE A 118 10.75 -6.32 -43.09
CA PHE A 118 11.79 -6.69 -42.13
C PHE A 118 11.27 -7.79 -41.19
N GLN A 119 11.89 -8.97 -41.23
CA GLN A 119 11.68 -10.07 -40.28
C GLN A 119 12.71 -9.94 -39.16
N THR A 120 12.32 -10.26 -37.92
CA THR A 120 13.28 -10.74 -36.91
C THR A 120 12.59 -11.81 -36.07
N PHE A 121 13.22 -12.97 -36.02
CA PHE A 121 12.81 -14.14 -35.24
C PHE A 121 13.18 -13.93 -33.77
N SER A 122 12.32 -14.39 -32.86
CA SER A 122 12.68 -14.58 -31.44
C SER A 122 13.33 -15.95 -31.25
N ALA A 123 14.45 -15.97 -30.52
CA ALA A 123 14.91 -17.13 -29.77
C ALA A 123 14.40 -16.98 -28.32
#